data_AF-A0A0S8AFY1-F1
#
_entry.id   AF-A0A0S8AFY1-F1
#
_cell.length_a   1.000
_cell.length_b   1.000
_cell.length_c   1.000
_cell.angle_alpha   90.00
_cell.angle_beta   90.00
_cell.angle_gamma   90.00
#
_symmetry.space_group_name_H-M   'P 1'
#
loop_
_entity.id
_entity.type
_entity.pdbx_description
1 polymer ?
#
loop_
_entity_poly.entity_id
_entity_poly.type
_entity_poly.pdbx_seq_one_letter_code
_entity_poly.pdbx_strand_id
1 'polypeptide(L)'
;MNKGLLCIVCIASAVIVLLNGQNGFSGDVPIYVKDGNAEIARDGGTTRSESVIVGKESEIKIPVINTSTADRSSNIAIGEDATASRGSVTVEKAKVTGRVANQSQVNKSSNAAIGKSAIASMGSVSIDDSKVSGKVANQSRVNKSSNTANGKSAIASMGSVTMNDSKVSGKINNKSNVNKSANVAMGQGATAHMGSVSLEGSRVKGRISNESGVDKSLNAAIGKDSEANMGSVKAENSEITGEVINESTVRKSANAAISGGQANMGSVVIE
;
A
#
# COMPACT_ATOMS: atom_id res chain seq x y z
N MET A 1 33.26 21.84 -6.67
CA MET A 1 32.53 20.60 -7.02
C MET A 1 32.46 19.71 -5.77
N ASN A 2 31.45 19.86 -4.92
CA ASN A 2 31.25 18.91 -3.82
C ASN A 2 30.54 17.68 -4.34
N LYS A 3 31.21 16.53 -4.32
CA LYS A 3 30.59 15.24 -4.64
C LYS A 3 29.68 14.86 -3.47
N GLY A 4 28.37 14.91 -3.69
CA GLY A 4 27.38 14.49 -2.69
C GLY A 4 27.66 13.05 -2.25
N LEU A 5 27.72 12.83 -0.93
CA LEU A 5 28.10 11.54 -0.37
C LEU A 5 26.98 10.52 -0.59
N LEU A 6 27.21 9.58 -1.50
CA LEU A 6 26.35 8.42 -1.72
C LEU A 6 26.42 7.48 -0.51
N CYS A 7 25.56 7.70 0.49
CA CYS A 7 25.46 6.81 1.65
C CYS A 7 24.58 5.59 1.32
N ILE A 8 25.05 4.74 0.40
CA ILE A 8 24.54 3.36 0.30
C ILE A 8 25.12 2.60 1.48
N VAL A 9 24.35 2.48 2.57
CA VAL A 9 24.72 1.65 3.70
C VAL A 9 24.37 0.20 3.35
N CYS A 10 25.28 -0.49 2.66
CA CYS A 10 25.24 -1.95 2.50
C CYS A 10 25.56 -2.63 3.83
N ILE A 11 24.58 -2.69 4.74
CA ILE A 11 24.56 -3.72 5.79
C ILE A 11 24.07 -5.01 5.12
N ALA A 12 24.62 -6.17 5.50
CA ALA A 12 24.55 -7.43 4.74
C ALA A 12 23.15 -8.07 4.51
N SER A 13 22.05 -7.36 4.75
CA SER A 13 20.67 -7.79 4.48
C SER A 13 19.71 -6.61 4.22
N ALA A 14 20.19 -5.47 3.70
CA ALA A 14 19.37 -4.29 3.47
C ALA A 14 19.90 -3.36 2.36
N VAL A 15 18.98 -2.79 1.56
CA VAL A 15 19.24 -1.60 0.75
C VAL A 15 18.32 -0.49 1.26
N ILE A 16 18.90 0.47 1.97
CA ILE A 16 18.23 1.68 2.46
C ILE A 16 18.62 2.83 1.54
N VAL A 17 17.62 3.56 1.02
CA VAL A 17 17.85 4.79 0.25
C VAL A 17 17.28 5.98 1.02
N LEU A 18 18.12 6.60 1.83
CA LEU A 18 17.84 7.89 2.47
C LEU A 18 18.25 9.02 1.53
N LEU A 19 17.28 9.69 0.93
CA LEU A 19 17.51 10.95 0.23
C LEU A 19 17.26 12.11 1.21
N ASN A 20 18.32 12.55 1.89
CA ASN A 20 18.29 13.88 2.49
C ASN A 20 18.24 14.92 1.35
N GLY A 21 17.46 15.97 1.54
CA GLY A 21 17.21 16.97 0.51
C GLY A 21 18.49 17.56 -0.08
N GLN A 22 18.41 17.88 -1.37
CA GLN A 22 19.44 18.42 -2.28
C GLN A 22 20.15 17.37 -3.17
N ASN A 23 19.84 17.49 -4.47
CA ASN A 23 20.41 16.81 -5.65
C ASN A 23 19.77 15.45 -6.01
N GLY A 24 19.02 15.46 -7.12
CA GLY A 24 18.40 14.26 -7.68
C GLY A 24 19.38 13.34 -8.39
N PHE A 25 19.10 12.04 -8.37
CA PHE A 25 19.93 11.02 -9.01
C PHE A 25 19.74 10.99 -10.53
N SER A 26 20.87 10.99 -11.24
CA SER A 26 20.96 10.86 -12.70
C SER A 26 21.76 9.59 -13.03
N GLY A 27 21.08 8.44 -13.11
CA GLY A 27 21.68 7.16 -13.49
C GLY A 27 20.68 6.01 -13.34
N ASP A 28 20.64 5.10 -14.32
CA ASP A 28 19.65 4.01 -14.42
C ASP A 28 19.96 2.81 -13.50
N VAL A 29 20.15 3.06 -12.20
CA VAL A 29 20.36 2.01 -11.19
C VAL A 29 19.03 1.77 -10.45
N PRO A 30 18.25 0.72 -10.78
CA PRO A 30 17.00 0.42 -10.09
C PRO A 30 17.21 0.11 -8.60
N ILE A 31 16.29 0.57 -7.75
CA ILE A 31 16.30 0.26 -6.32
C ILE A 31 15.74 -1.16 -6.15
N TYR A 32 16.59 -2.10 -5.71
CA TYR A 32 16.22 -3.46 -5.36
C TYR A 32 16.39 -3.68 -3.85
N VAL A 33 15.36 -4.25 -3.21
CA VAL A 33 15.45 -4.81 -1.86
C VAL A 33 15.19 -6.31 -1.96
N LYS A 34 16.08 -7.13 -1.38
CA LYS A 34 16.00 -8.59 -1.38
C LYS A 34 16.52 -9.11 -0.04
N ASP A 35 15.79 -10.04 0.59
CA ASP A 35 16.13 -10.79 1.81
C ASP A 35 16.52 -9.88 3.01
N GLY A 36 15.51 -9.43 3.78
CA GLY A 36 15.57 -8.14 4.48
C GLY A 36 15.75 -8.12 6.00
N ASN A 37 16.31 -7.00 6.47
CA ASN A 37 15.86 -6.25 7.65
C ASN A 37 16.23 -4.76 7.45
N ALA A 38 15.27 -3.89 7.12
CA ALA A 38 15.55 -2.48 6.75
C ALA A 38 14.48 -1.50 7.29
N GLU A 39 14.94 -0.47 8.00
CA GLU A 39 14.11 0.51 8.71
C GLU A 39 14.43 1.94 8.24
N ILE A 40 13.43 2.81 8.21
CA ILE A 40 13.60 4.27 8.15
C ILE A 40 12.62 4.88 9.16
N ALA A 41 13.16 5.41 10.26
CA ALA A 41 12.45 6.36 11.11
C ALA A 41 12.51 7.76 10.49
N ARG A 42 11.48 8.58 10.71
CA ARG A 42 11.51 10.02 10.47
C ARG A 42 11.48 10.78 11.78
N ASP A 43 12.07 11.96 11.73
CA ASP A 43 12.06 12.98 12.78
C ASP A 43 10.62 13.20 13.29
N GLY A 44 10.32 12.65 14.47
CA GLY A 44 8.97 12.51 15.04
C GLY A 44 8.63 11.13 15.63
N GLY A 45 8.94 10.03 14.92
CA GLY A 45 8.60 8.61 15.24
C GLY A 45 7.54 8.00 14.27
N THR A 46 7.10 6.72 14.33
CA THR A 46 7.81 5.42 14.32
C THR A 46 7.14 4.53 13.23
N THR A 47 7.93 3.68 12.54
CA THR A 47 7.52 2.87 11.35
C THR A 47 8.41 1.63 11.21
N ARG A 48 7.90 0.42 10.90
CA ARG A 48 8.74 -0.78 10.60
C ARG A 48 8.24 -1.65 9.43
N SER A 49 9.20 -2.25 8.70
CA SER A 49 9.08 -2.53 7.25
C SER A 49 9.78 -3.81 6.74
N GLU A 50 9.10 -4.58 5.88
CA GLU A 50 9.71 -5.45 4.85
C GLU A 50 9.25 -4.97 3.45
N SER A 51 9.37 -3.67 3.22
CA SER A 51 8.69 -2.93 2.15
C SER A 51 9.56 -1.78 1.65
N VAL A 52 9.31 -1.35 0.41
CA VAL A 52 9.96 -0.14 -0.15
C VAL A 52 9.14 1.09 0.24
N ILE A 53 9.77 2.05 0.93
CA ILE A 53 9.16 3.33 1.31
C ILE A 53 9.93 4.45 0.58
N VAL A 54 9.25 5.18 -0.29
CA VAL A 54 9.79 6.34 -1.02
C VAL A 54 9.39 7.63 -0.30
N GLY A 55 10.39 8.47 -0.04
CA GLY A 55 10.23 9.65 0.80
C GLY A 55 10.02 11.00 0.11
N LYS A 56 9.67 11.99 0.94
CA LYS A 56 9.19 13.33 0.56
C LYS A 56 10.11 14.06 -0.41
N GLU A 57 9.50 14.82 -1.32
CA GLU A 57 10.13 15.72 -2.29
C GLU A 57 11.12 15.06 -3.27
N SER A 58 11.10 13.73 -3.34
CA SER A 58 11.93 12.96 -4.28
C SER A 58 11.40 13.07 -5.71
N GLU A 59 12.29 13.33 -6.66
CA GLU A 59 12.05 13.07 -8.09
C GLU A 59 12.83 11.80 -8.49
N ILE A 60 12.11 10.70 -8.64
CA ILE A 60 12.65 9.39 -9.01
C ILE A 60 12.41 9.16 -10.50
N LYS A 61 13.49 8.96 -11.26
CA LYS A 61 13.44 8.70 -12.73
C LYS A 61 13.62 7.24 -13.10
N ILE A 62 13.81 6.39 -12.10
CA ILE A 62 14.04 4.95 -12.18
C ILE A 62 12.83 4.17 -11.63
N PRO A 63 12.69 2.87 -11.94
CA PRO A 63 11.66 2.03 -11.32
C PRO A 63 11.83 1.91 -9.79
N VAL A 64 10.71 1.99 -9.08
CA VAL A 64 10.56 1.67 -7.66
C VAL A 64 9.98 0.25 -7.56
N ILE A 65 10.76 -0.72 -7.09
CA ILE A 65 10.37 -2.14 -7.11
C ILE A 65 10.61 -2.80 -5.74
N ASN A 66 9.55 -3.33 -5.12
CA ASN A 66 9.66 -4.30 -4.03
C ASN A 66 9.47 -5.73 -4.56
N THR A 67 10.36 -6.64 -4.15
CA THR A 67 10.19 -8.08 -4.34
C THR A 67 10.47 -8.79 -3.01
N SER A 68 9.44 -9.32 -2.34
CA SER A 68 9.59 -9.84 -0.97
C SER A 68 8.81 -11.13 -0.69
N THR A 69 9.26 -11.86 0.33
CA THR A 69 8.56 -13.03 0.89
C THR A 69 8.61 -12.98 2.41
N ALA A 70 7.46 -13.10 3.05
CA ALA A 70 7.29 -13.21 4.49
C ALA A 70 6.62 -14.56 4.83
N ASP A 71 7.15 -15.31 5.80
CA ASP A 71 6.49 -16.50 6.37
C ASP A 71 6.64 -16.50 7.90
N ARG A 72 5.54 -16.71 8.65
CA ARG A 72 5.50 -16.79 10.12
C ARG A 72 6.07 -15.57 10.88
N SER A 73 5.85 -14.35 10.40
CA SER A 73 6.34 -13.11 11.05
C SER A 73 5.22 -12.22 11.61
N SER A 74 5.58 -11.24 12.45
CA SER A 74 4.67 -10.22 13.02
C SER A 74 5.21 -8.81 12.78
N ASN A 75 4.37 -7.82 12.45
CA ASN A 75 4.81 -6.44 12.19
C ASN A 75 3.77 -5.41 12.68
N ILE A 76 4.08 -4.71 13.78
CA ILE A 76 3.12 -3.90 14.57
C ILE A 76 3.66 -2.46 14.69
N ALA A 77 2.84 -1.40 14.59
CA ALA A 77 3.28 0.00 14.75
C ALA A 77 2.37 0.84 15.67
N ILE A 78 2.96 1.52 16.66
CA ILE A 78 2.32 2.24 17.80
C ILE A 78 3.25 3.41 18.22
N GLY A 79 2.79 4.57 18.67
CA GLY A 79 1.40 5.06 18.78
C GLY A 79 1.30 6.60 18.83
N GLU A 80 1.72 7.23 17.74
CA GLU A 80 1.80 8.69 17.50
C GLU A 80 2.09 9.02 16.02
N ASP A 81 2.99 8.40 15.25
CA ASP A 81 3.66 7.07 15.28
C ASP A 81 2.77 5.85 14.94
N ALA A 82 2.27 5.68 13.70
CA ALA A 82 1.94 4.32 13.24
C ALA A 82 1.82 4.13 11.71
N THR A 83 2.77 3.39 11.14
CA THR A 83 2.69 2.72 9.84
C THR A 83 3.40 1.35 9.91
N ALA A 84 2.72 0.27 9.51
CA ALA A 84 3.27 -1.08 9.46
C ALA A 84 3.07 -1.70 8.07
N SER A 85 4.14 -1.80 7.29
CA SER A 85 4.10 -2.31 5.91
C SER A 85 4.95 -3.56 5.75
N ARG A 86 4.33 -4.73 5.49
CA ARG A 86 5.07 -5.98 5.25
C ARG A 86 4.77 -6.59 3.89
N GLY A 87 5.75 -6.48 2.99
CA GLY A 87 5.64 -6.87 1.59
C GLY A 87 4.86 -5.91 0.72
N SER A 88 5.06 -4.61 0.94
CA SER A 88 4.31 -3.53 0.30
C SER A 88 5.24 -2.51 -0.37
N VAL A 89 4.65 -1.55 -1.06
CA VAL A 89 5.34 -0.32 -1.50
C VAL A 89 4.54 0.87 -1.01
N THR A 90 5.20 1.85 -0.40
CA THR A 90 4.61 3.12 0.01
C THR A 90 5.35 4.26 -0.70
N VAL A 91 4.63 5.18 -1.33
CA VAL A 91 5.18 6.36 -2.01
C VAL A 91 4.50 7.60 -1.44
N GLU A 92 5.26 8.47 -0.77
CA GLU A 92 4.75 9.66 -0.09
C GLU A 92 5.41 10.95 -0.62
N LYS A 93 4.58 11.93 -1.00
CA LYS A 93 5.01 13.28 -1.42
C LYS A 93 6.11 13.29 -2.50
N ALA A 94 6.03 12.36 -3.46
CA ALA A 94 7.09 12.12 -4.45
C ALA A 94 6.61 12.19 -5.90
N LYS A 95 7.55 12.42 -6.83
CA LYS A 95 7.35 12.29 -8.28
C LYS A 95 8.10 11.05 -8.77
N VAL A 96 7.39 10.07 -9.32
CA VAL A 96 7.99 8.88 -9.93
C VAL A 96 7.72 8.88 -11.43
N THR A 97 8.78 8.85 -12.24
CA THR A 97 8.70 8.58 -13.67
C THR A 97 9.07 7.12 -13.93
N GLY A 98 8.21 6.38 -14.62
CA GLY A 98 8.41 4.95 -14.89
C GLY A 98 7.43 4.06 -14.13
N ARG A 99 7.94 3.15 -13.30
CA ARG A 99 7.13 2.07 -12.69
C ARG A 99 7.26 2.05 -11.17
N VAL A 100 6.11 1.98 -10.48
CA VAL A 100 5.98 1.56 -9.09
C VAL A 100 5.48 0.11 -9.10
N ALA A 101 6.21 -0.82 -8.49
CA ALA A 101 5.91 -2.24 -8.53
C ALA A 101 6.07 -2.92 -7.16
N ASN A 102 5.07 -3.68 -6.74
CA ASN A 102 5.16 -4.62 -5.64
C ASN A 102 5.00 -6.06 -6.16
N GLN A 103 5.89 -6.96 -5.78
CA GLN A 103 5.79 -8.40 -6.04
C GLN A 103 6.04 -9.15 -4.73
N SER A 104 4.97 -9.59 -4.06
CA SER A 104 5.07 -10.06 -2.67
C SER A 104 4.33 -11.37 -2.38
N GLN A 105 4.86 -12.13 -1.43
CA GLN A 105 4.25 -13.35 -0.90
C GLN A 105 4.26 -13.32 0.62
N VAL A 106 3.08 -13.30 1.26
CA VAL A 106 2.95 -13.21 2.73
C VAL A 106 2.18 -14.42 3.26
N ASN A 107 2.81 -15.25 4.08
CA ASN A 107 2.27 -16.51 4.58
C ASN A 107 2.27 -16.57 6.12
N LYS A 108 1.16 -16.99 6.73
CA LYS A 108 1.09 -17.27 8.19
C LYS A 108 1.54 -16.10 9.09
N SER A 109 1.37 -14.86 8.64
CA SER A 109 1.98 -13.69 9.28
C SER A 109 0.96 -12.65 9.73
N SER A 110 1.26 -11.91 10.80
CA SER A 110 0.36 -10.90 11.41
C SER A 110 0.92 -9.48 11.21
N ASN A 111 0.10 -8.47 10.89
CA ASN A 111 0.51 -7.08 10.72
C ASN A 111 -0.51 -6.17 11.43
N ALA A 112 -0.06 -5.12 12.11
CA ALA A 112 -0.94 -4.23 12.88
C ALA A 112 -0.42 -2.77 12.89
N ALA A 113 -1.30 -1.77 12.95
CA ALA A 113 -0.91 -0.38 13.22
C ALA A 113 -1.95 0.30 14.12
N ILE A 114 -1.58 0.84 15.29
CA ILE A 114 -2.51 1.09 16.40
C ILE A 114 -2.21 2.45 17.08
N GLY A 115 -2.85 3.54 16.62
CA GLY A 115 -3.12 4.74 17.44
C GLY A 115 -2.34 6.02 17.10
N LYS A 116 -2.91 6.88 16.26
CA LYS A 116 -2.33 8.08 15.61
C LYS A 116 -1.11 7.72 14.72
N SER A 117 -1.15 7.93 13.40
CA SER A 117 -2.35 7.83 12.56
C SER A 117 -2.54 6.50 11.83
N ALA A 118 -1.78 5.46 12.19
CA ALA A 118 -2.08 4.05 11.95
C ALA A 118 -2.45 3.62 10.53
N ILE A 119 -1.47 3.17 9.76
CA ILE A 119 -1.66 2.52 8.45
C ILE A 119 -1.03 1.12 8.46
N ALA A 120 -1.76 0.07 8.12
CA ALA A 120 -1.26 -1.30 8.09
C ALA A 120 -1.42 -1.90 6.69
N SER A 121 -0.30 -2.12 5.97
CA SER A 121 -0.30 -2.55 4.57
C SER A 121 0.42 -3.89 4.35
N MET A 122 -0.33 -4.91 3.94
CA MET A 122 0.18 -6.27 3.71
C MET A 122 0.02 -6.68 2.24
N GLY A 123 1.12 -6.80 1.50
CA GLY A 123 1.03 -7.17 0.08
C GLY A 123 0.45 -6.07 -0.80
N SER A 124 0.63 -4.79 -0.46
CA SER A 124 -0.13 -3.68 -1.03
C SER A 124 0.76 -2.60 -1.66
N VAL A 125 0.17 -1.71 -2.45
CA VAL A 125 0.81 -0.46 -2.89
C VAL A 125 -0.01 0.72 -2.35
N SER A 126 0.65 1.65 -1.67
CA SER A 126 0.06 2.88 -1.14
C SER A 126 0.76 4.09 -1.78
N ILE A 127 -0.01 5.05 -2.28
CA ILE A 127 0.50 6.26 -2.94
C ILE A 127 -0.21 7.48 -2.34
N ASP A 128 0.53 8.39 -1.72
CA ASP A 128 0.02 9.51 -0.94
C ASP A 128 0.66 10.83 -1.41
N ASP A 129 -0.17 11.84 -1.73
CA ASP A 129 0.25 13.18 -2.19
C ASP A 129 1.34 13.13 -3.29
N SER A 130 1.22 12.18 -4.22
CA SER A 130 2.31 11.80 -5.14
C SER A 130 1.88 11.81 -6.61
N LYS A 131 2.87 11.89 -7.50
CA LYS A 131 2.68 11.90 -8.96
C LYS A 131 3.44 10.75 -9.59
N VAL A 132 2.75 9.83 -10.27
CA VAL A 132 3.36 8.72 -11.01
C VAL A 132 3.08 8.86 -12.50
N SER A 133 4.12 9.12 -13.28
CA SER A 133 4.10 9.11 -14.74
C SER A 133 4.50 7.73 -15.24
N GLY A 134 3.52 6.83 -15.39
CA GLY A 134 3.70 5.48 -15.91
C GLY A 134 2.83 4.42 -15.22
N LYS A 135 3.43 3.32 -14.74
CA LYS A 135 2.67 2.15 -14.24
C LYS A 135 2.78 1.96 -12.73
N VAL A 136 1.63 1.85 -12.07
CA VAL A 136 1.48 1.29 -10.73
C VAL A 136 1.08 -0.18 -10.87
N ALA A 137 1.80 -1.10 -10.23
CA ALA A 137 1.56 -2.53 -10.33
C ALA A 137 1.71 -3.21 -8.96
N ASN A 138 0.63 -3.79 -8.43
CA ASN A 138 0.68 -4.70 -7.28
C ASN A 138 0.50 -6.14 -7.77
N GLN A 139 1.40 -7.05 -7.39
CA GLN A 139 1.29 -8.48 -7.64
C GLN A 139 1.55 -9.24 -6.34
N SER A 140 0.48 -9.56 -5.62
CA SER A 140 0.55 -10.02 -4.23
C SER A 140 -0.14 -11.36 -4.00
N ARG A 141 0.45 -12.20 -3.15
CA ARG A 141 -0.21 -13.39 -2.59
C ARG A 141 -0.17 -13.32 -1.07
N VAL A 142 -1.33 -13.30 -0.42
CA VAL A 142 -1.48 -13.26 1.04
C VAL A 142 -2.27 -14.48 1.50
N ASN A 143 -1.71 -15.26 2.43
CA ASN A 143 -2.23 -16.58 2.77
C ASN A 143 -2.10 -16.89 4.26
N LYS A 144 -3.20 -17.27 4.93
CA LYS A 144 -3.25 -17.57 6.38
C LYS A 144 -2.74 -16.41 7.26
N SER A 145 -2.97 -15.17 6.86
CA SER A 145 -2.34 -13.99 7.47
C SER A 145 -3.38 -13.02 8.04
N SER A 146 -2.97 -12.16 8.98
CA SER A 146 -3.82 -11.15 9.61
C SER A 146 -3.23 -9.75 9.41
N ASN A 147 -4.06 -8.77 9.06
CA ASN A 147 -3.70 -7.36 8.95
C ASN A 147 -4.70 -6.52 9.76
N THR A 148 -4.24 -5.55 10.53
CA THR A 148 -5.06 -4.78 11.48
C THR A 148 -4.66 -3.30 11.51
N ALA A 149 -5.60 -2.35 11.53
CA ALA A 149 -5.31 -0.96 11.88
C ALA A 149 -6.32 -0.43 12.91
N ASN A 150 -5.87 0.25 13.97
CA ASN A 150 -6.70 0.54 15.16
C ASN A 150 -6.14 1.74 15.97
N GLY A 151 -5.89 2.93 15.42
CA GLY A 151 -6.91 3.97 15.18
C GLY A 151 -6.82 5.01 16.29
N LYS A 152 -6.87 6.34 16.11
CA LYS A 152 -6.72 7.27 14.95
C LYS A 152 -5.62 6.87 13.95
N SER A 153 -5.56 7.30 12.70
CA SER A 153 -6.62 7.50 11.70
C SER A 153 -6.91 6.18 10.94
N ALA A 154 -6.36 5.04 11.38
CA ALA A 154 -6.63 3.64 10.97
C ALA A 154 -6.94 3.36 9.48
N ILE A 155 -5.97 2.86 8.72
CA ILE A 155 -6.19 2.30 7.37
C ILE A 155 -5.56 0.91 7.30
N ALA A 156 -6.32 -0.14 6.93
CA ALA A 156 -5.80 -1.50 6.75
C ALA A 156 -5.95 -1.98 5.30
N SER A 157 -4.84 -2.16 4.58
CA SER A 157 -4.83 -2.57 3.16
C SER A 157 -4.12 -3.90 2.94
N MET A 158 -4.85 -4.95 2.55
CA MET A 158 -4.32 -6.29 2.24
C MET A 158 -4.48 -6.65 0.76
N GLY A 159 -3.37 -6.79 0.02
CA GLY A 159 -3.40 -7.15 -1.40
C GLY A 159 -3.97 -6.05 -2.31
N SER A 160 -3.86 -4.79 -1.90
CA SER A 160 -4.62 -3.68 -2.49
C SER A 160 -3.73 -2.60 -3.10
N VAL A 161 -4.31 -1.76 -3.95
CA VAL A 161 -3.73 -0.47 -4.33
C VAL A 161 -4.57 0.63 -3.68
N THR A 162 -3.97 1.48 -2.85
CA THR A 162 -4.63 2.64 -2.23
C THR A 162 -3.94 3.91 -2.71
N MET A 163 -4.71 4.92 -3.12
CA MET A 163 -4.20 6.22 -3.54
C MET A 163 -4.97 7.37 -2.92
N ASN A 164 -4.24 8.29 -2.28
CA ASN A 164 -4.79 9.47 -1.62
C ASN A 164 -4.15 10.73 -2.23
N ASP A 165 -4.96 11.72 -2.61
CA ASP A 165 -4.55 13.03 -3.19
C ASP A 165 -3.53 12.94 -4.33
N SER A 166 -3.52 11.82 -5.05
CA SER A 166 -2.41 11.42 -5.93
C SER A 166 -2.79 11.46 -7.41
N LYS A 167 -1.79 11.58 -8.29
CA LYS A 167 -1.99 11.63 -9.75
C LYS A 167 -1.23 10.52 -10.46
N VAL A 168 -1.92 9.67 -11.21
CA VAL A 168 -1.32 8.64 -12.06
C VAL A 168 -1.62 8.94 -13.52
N SER A 169 -0.58 9.18 -14.32
CA SER A 169 -0.65 9.27 -15.77
C SER A 169 -0.16 7.94 -16.35
N GLY A 170 -1.07 6.98 -16.56
CA GLY A 170 -0.76 5.67 -17.12
C GLY A 170 -1.68 4.55 -16.60
N LYS A 171 -1.11 3.48 -16.04
CA LYS A 171 -1.87 2.26 -15.70
C LYS A 171 -1.76 1.88 -14.23
N ILE A 172 -2.88 1.53 -13.61
CA ILE A 172 -2.97 0.92 -12.29
C ILE A 172 -3.41 -0.53 -12.48
N ASN A 173 -2.56 -1.48 -12.08
CA ASN A 173 -2.84 -2.91 -12.13
C ASN A 173 -2.71 -3.49 -10.72
N ASN A 174 -3.81 -3.88 -10.10
CA ASN A 174 -3.79 -4.74 -8.91
C ASN A 174 -4.05 -6.19 -9.34
N LYS A 175 -3.09 -7.09 -9.08
CA LYS A 175 -3.24 -8.54 -9.29
C LYS A 175 -3.01 -9.25 -7.97
N SER A 176 -4.08 -9.55 -7.24
CA SER A 176 -4.01 -9.99 -5.85
C SER A 176 -4.70 -11.33 -5.60
N ASN A 177 -4.11 -12.17 -4.76
CA ASN A 177 -4.75 -13.37 -4.25
C ASN A 177 -4.66 -13.38 -2.72
N VAL A 178 -5.81 -13.35 -2.04
CA VAL A 178 -5.95 -13.34 -0.59
C VAL A 178 -6.73 -14.58 -0.17
N ASN A 179 -6.12 -15.43 0.66
CA ASN A 179 -6.68 -16.71 1.05
C ASN A 179 -6.58 -16.95 2.57
N LYS A 180 -7.67 -17.41 3.20
CA LYS A 180 -7.71 -17.75 4.64
C LYS A 180 -7.17 -16.63 5.54
N SER A 181 -7.41 -15.37 5.19
CA SER A 181 -6.76 -14.21 5.82
C SER A 181 -7.78 -13.19 6.35
N ALA A 182 -7.36 -12.34 7.29
CA ALA A 182 -8.22 -11.31 7.88
C ALA A 182 -7.59 -9.92 7.70
N ASN A 183 -8.37 -8.94 7.25
CA ASN A 183 -8.00 -7.53 7.16
C ASN A 183 -9.02 -6.71 7.96
N VAL A 184 -8.57 -5.98 8.97
CA VAL A 184 -9.46 -5.32 9.94
C VAL A 184 -9.01 -3.89 10.19
N ALA A 185 -9.93 -2.92 10.13
CA ALA A 185 -9.72 -1.55 10.59
C ALA A 185 -10.73 -1.18 11.68
N MET A 186 -10.29 -0.58 12.79
CA MET A 186 -11.15 -0.13 13.89
C MET A 186 -10.81 1.33 14.29
N GLY A 187 -11.84 2.15 14.52
CA GLY A 187 -11.74 3.62 14.44
C GLY A 187 -10.82 4.30 15.47
N GLN A 188 -10.47 5.58 15.33
CA GLN A 188 -10.99 6.62 14.42
C GLN A 188 -10.36 6.58 13.02
N GLY A 189 -11.11 6.88 11.96
CA GLY A 189 -10.66 6.92 10.55
C GLY A 189 -10.67 5.59 9.78
N ALA A 190 -11.16 4.52 10.41
CA ALA A 190 -11.10 3.13 9.93
C ALA A 190 -11.60 2.87 8.49
N THR A 191 -10.68 2.56 7.58
CA THR A 191 -10.95 1.97 6.26
C THR A 191 -10.22 0.64 6.06
N ALA A 192 -10.87 -0.33 5.43
CA ALA A 192 -10.35 -1.69 5.23
C ALA A 192 -10.44 -2.11 3.75
N HIS A 193 -9.29 -2.30 3.10
CA HIS A 193 -9.18 -2.60 1.66
C HIS A 193 -8.55 -3.98 1.43
N MET A 194 -9.33 -5.00 1.04
CA MET A 194 -8.85 -6.34 0.71
C MET A 194 -8.97 -6.64 -0.79
N GLY A 195 -7.84 -6.78 -1.49
CA GLY A 195 -7.82 -7.10 -2.91
C GLY A 195 -8.46 -6.04 -3.81
N SER A 196 -8.48 -4.78 -3.38
CA SER A 196 -9.19 -3.68 -4.04
C SER A 196 -8.26 -2.63 -4.65
N VAL A 197 -8.81 -1.78 -5.50
CA VAL A 197 -8.22 -0.47 -5.83
C VAL A 197 -9.09 0.59 -5.16
N SER A 198 -8.49 1.46 -4.35
CA SER A 198 -9.18 2.58 -3.70
C SER A 198 -8.50 3.89 -4.04
N LEU A 199 -9.28 4.87 -4.48
CA LEU A 199 -8.82 6.21 -4.85
C LEU A 199 -9.61 7.25 -4.05
N GLU A 200 -8.92 8.13 -3.33
CA GLU A 200 -9.48 9.26 -2.59
C GLU A 200 -8.79 10.55 -3.08
N GLY A 201 -9.55 11.59 -3.43
CA GLY A 201 -9.02 12.88 -3.90
C GLY A 201 -8.14 12.82 -5.17
N SER A 202 -8.13 11.68 -5.85
CA SER A 202 -7.06 11.28 -6.75
C SER A 202 -7.45 11.43 -8.23
N ARG A 203 -6.44 11.50 -9.12
CA ARG A 203 -6.66 11.60 -10.57
C ARG A 203 -5.90 10.51 -11.33
N VAL A 204 -6.61 9.78 -12.18
CA VAL A 204 -6.04 8.72 -13.01
C VAL A 204 -6.34 9.00 -14.48
N LYS A 205 -5.28 9.25 -15.27
CA LYS A 205 -5.37 9.34 -16.73
C LYS A 205 -4.84 8.06 -17.33
N GLY A 206 -5.73 7.15 -17.71
CA GLY A 206 -5.44 5.86 -18.32
C GLY A 206 -6.31 4.72 -17.76
N ARG A 207 -5.74 3.54 -17.52
CA ARG A 207 -6.51 2.33 -17.17
C ARG A 207 -6.31 1.91 -15.72
N ILE A 208 -7.41 1.58 -15.04
CA ILE A 208 -7.45 0.84 -13.78
C ILE A 208 -7.89 -0.59 -14.08
N SER A 209 -7.17 -1.57 -13.55
CA SER A 209 -7.45 -2.99 -13.68
C SER A 209 -7.23 -3.65 -12.33
N ASN A 210 -8.30 -4.16 -11.73
CA ASN A 210 -8.27 -4.94 -10.48
C ASN A 210 -8.62 -6.40 -10.79
N GLU A 211 -7.62 -7.27 -10.80
CA GLU A 211 -7.75 -8.71 -10.94
C GLU A 211 -7.53 -9.35 -9.56
N SER A 212 -8.60 -9.69 -8.85
CA SER A 212 -8.53 -10.06 -7.43
C SER A 212 -9.23 -11.38 -7.13
N GLY A 213 -8.55 -12.26 -6.39
CA GLY A 213 -9.13 -13.49 -5.86
C GLY A 213 -9.13 -13.48 -4.33
N VAL A 214 -10.31 -13.57 -3.71
CA VAL A 214 -10.47 -13.54 -2.24
C VAL A 214 -11.24 -14.78 -1.77
N ASP A 215 -10.57 -15.74 -1.13
CA ASP A 215 -11.17 -16.99 -0.66
C ASP A 215 -11.03 -17.18 0.87
N LYS A 216 -12.11 -17.61 1.54
CA LYS A 216 -12.14 -17.92 2.99
C LYS A 216 -11.61 -16.78 3.88
N SER A 217 -11.84 -15.53 3.51
CA SER A 217 -11.20 -14.37 4.13
C SER A 217 -12.21 -13.35 4.67
N LEU A 218 -11.76 -12.51 5.61
CA LEU A 218 -12.57 -11.49 6.28
C LEU A 218 -11.99 -10.11 6.03
N ASN A 219 -12.79 -9.19 5.49
CA ASN A 219 -12.48 -7.76 5.48
C ASN A 219 -13.50 -7.03 6.36
N ALA A 220 -13.03 -6.28 7.35
CA ALA A 220 -13.91 -5.61 8.30
C ALA A 220 -13.43 -4.19 8.61
N ALA A 221 -14.33 -3.20 8.50
CA ALA A 221 -14.11 -1.85 9.01
C ALA A 221 -15.14 -1.57 10.12
N ILE A 222 -14.71 -1.02 11.26
CA ILE A 222 -15.56 -0.86 12.45
C ILE A 222 -15.37 0.55 13.00
N GLY A 223 -16.45 1.32 12.98
CA GLY A 223 -16.47 2.71 13.42
C GLY A 223 -17.54 3.51 12.68
N LYS A 224 -17.84 4.71 13.19
CA LYS A 224 -18.68 5.67 12.48
C LYS A 224 -18.02 6.00 11.14
N ASP A 225 -18.83 6.04 10.08
CA ASP A 225 -18.40 6.38 8.71
C ASP A 225 -17.29 5.44 8.14
N SER A 226 -17.22 4.19 8.63
CA SER A 226 -16.19 3.21 8.21
C SER A 226 -16.42 2.66 6.79
N GLU A 227 -15.37 2.42 6.01
CA GLU A 227 -15.50 1.81 4.67
C GLU A 227 -14.75 0.47 4.57
N ALA A 228 -15.45 -0.56 4.08
CA ALA A 228 -14.90 -1.89 3.84
C ALA A 228 -14.99 -2.25 2.34
N ASN A 229 -13.85 -2.32 1.66
CA ASN A 229 -13.71 -2.66 0.25
C ASN A 229 -13.10 -4.05 0.08
N MET A 230 -13.83 -5.00 -0.52
CA MET A 230 -13.32 -6.34 -0.84
C MET A 230 -13.45 -6.62 -2.33
N GLY A 231 -12.33 -6.71 -3.04
CA GLY A 231 -12.33 -7.01 -4.47
C GLY A 231 -12.99 -5.93 -5.33
N SER A 232 -13.15 -4.71 -4.83
CA SER A 232 -13.79 -3.59 -5.52
C SER A 232 -12.78 -2.65 -6.18
N VAL A 233 -13.29 -1.79 -7.05
CA VAL A 233 -12.67 -0.50 -7.37
C VAL A 233 -13.56 0.59 -6.79
N LYS A 234 -13.06 1.37 -5.82
CA LYS A 234 -13.72 2.57 -5.28
C LYS A 234 -12.92 3.80 -5.70
N ALA A 235 -13.62 4.83 -6.15
CA ALA A 235 -13.06 6.13 -6.45
C ALA A 235 -13.98 7.20 -5.86
N GLU A 236 -13.50 7.88 -4.82
CA GLU A 236 -14.22 8.92 -4.09
C GLU A 236 -13.55 10.27 -4.30
N ASN A 237 -14.34 11.30 -4.64
CA ASN A 237 -13.85 12.64 -4.95
C ASN A 237 -12.71 12.61 -6.01
N SER A 238 -12.79 11.64 -6.94
CA SER A 238 -11.67 11.21 -7.78
C SER A 238 -12.01 11.23 -9.27
N GLU A 239 -11.05 11.65 -10.09
CA GLU A 239 -11.23 11.83 -11.54
C GLU A 239 -10.55 10.68 -12.31
N ILE A 240 -11.32 9.89 -13.06
CA ILE A 240 -10.79 8.82 -13.92
C ILE A 240 -11.04 9.18 -15.39
N THR A 241 -9.98 9.57 -16.09
CA THR A 241 -9.99 9.71 -17.55
C THR A 241 -9.47 8.42 -18.17
N GLY A 242 -10.37 7.48 -18.46
CA GLY A 242 -10.06 6.25 -19.19
C GLY A 242 -10.95 5.08 -18.76
N GLU A 243 -10.37 3.91 -18.57
CA GLU A 243 -11.09 2.64 -18.43
C GLU A 243 -10.91 2.02 -17.05
N VAL A 244 -12.00 1.51 -16.47
CA VAL A 244 -11.99 0.78 -15.20
C VAL A 244 -12.48 -0.65 -15.43
N ILE A 245 -11.61 -1.62 -15.13
CA ILE A 245 -11.92 -3.05 -15.20
C ILE A 245 -11.80 -3.64 -13.80
N ASN A 246 -12.86 -4.29 -13.31
CA ASN A 246 -12.85 -5.07 -12.07
C ASN A 246 -13.17 -6.54 -12.34
N GLU A 247 -12.15 -7.38 -12.35
CA GLU A 247 -12.23 -8.83 -12.46
C GLU A 247 -11.99 -9.46 -11.08
N SER A 248 -13.03 -9.44 -10.24
CA SER A 248 -12.95 -9.97 -8.88
C SER A 248 -13.69 -11.29 -8.70
N THR A 249 -13.08 -12.22 -7.99
CA THR A 249 -13.68 -13.47 -7.52
C THR A 249 -13.61 -13.53 -6.00
N VAL A 250 -14.74 -13.25 -5.33
CA VAL A 250 -14.89 -13.38 -3.88
C VAL A 250 -15.65 -14.65 -3.54
N ARG A 251 -15.11 -15.51 -2.68
CA ARG A 251 -15.69 -16.83 -2.32
C ARG A 251 -15.53 -17.16 -0.85
N LYS A 252 -16.61 -17.62 -0.20
CA LYS A 252 -16.60 -18.05 1.21
C LYS A 252 -16.00 -17.00 2.17
N SER A 253 -16.16 -15.72 1.82
CA SER A 253 -15.51 -14.57 2.46
C SER A 253 -16.57 -13.57 2.90
N ALA A 254 -16.25 -12.73 3.88
CA ALA A 254 -17.15 -11.72 4.42
C ALA A 254 -16.52 -10.32 4.33
N ASN A 255 -17.27 -9.36 3.80
CA ASN A 255 -16.91 -7.94 3.80
C ASN A 255 -17.95 -7.20 4.67
N ALA A 256 -17.50 -6.48 5.70
CA ALA A 256 -18.40 -5.85 6.66
C ALA A 256 -17.92 -4.44 7.05
N ALA A 257 -18.81 -3.46 6.97
CA ALA A 257 -18.65 -2.18 7.63
C ALA A 257 -19.68 -2.10 8.78
N ILE A 258 -19.22 -1.74 9.98
CA ILE A 258 -20.00 -1.85 11.21
C ILE A 258 -20.07 -0.48 11.90
N SER A 259 -21.27 -0.12 12.37
CA SER A 259 -21.63 1.17 12.99
C SER A 259 -21.86 2.32 12.00
N GLY A 260 -22.59 2.06 10.91
CA GLY A 260 -23.06 3.08 9.95
C GLY A 260 -22.15 3.29 8.73
N GLY A 261 -21.28 2.33 8.43
CA GLY A 261 -20.33 2.37 7.32
C GLY A 261 -20.82 1.77 6.00
N GLN A 262 -20.01 1.89 4.95
CA GLN A 262 -20.26 1.33 3.61
C GLN A 262 -19.42 0.07 3.33
N ALA A 263 -20.00 -0.95 2.69
CA ALA A 263 -19.33 -2.21 2.39
C ALA A 263 -19.43 -2.59 0.90
N ASN A 264 -18.36 -2.33 0.15
CA ASN A 264 -18.28 -2.59 -1.30
C ASN A 264 -17.62 -3.95 -1.57
N MET A 265 -18.33 -4.89 -2.22
CA MET A 265 -17.79 -6.21 -2.57
C MET A 265 -17.91 -6.46 -4.07
N GLY A 266 -16.77 -6.67 -4.76
CA GLY A 266 -16.74 -7.01 -6.19
C GLY A 266 -17.23 -5.91 -7.15
N SER A 267 -17.55 -4.72 -6.64
CA SER A 267 -18.16 -3.61 -7.39
C SER A 267 -17.14 -2.64 -8.00
N VAL A 268 -17.61 -1.82 -8.95
CA VAL A 268 -16.98 -0.53 -9.30
C VAL A 268 -17.88 0.57 -8.75
N VAL A 269 -17.33 1.48 -7.95
CA VAL A 269 -18.02 2.61 -7.33
C VAL A 269 -17.21 3.87 -7.64
N ILE A 270 -17.86 4.87 -8.22
CA ILE A 270 -17.26 6.16 -8.60
C ILE A 270 -18.22 7.25 -8.16
N GLU A 271 -17.78 8.08 -7.21
CA GLU A 271 -18.58 9.06 -6.45
C GLU A 271 -17.83 10.39 -6.27
#